data_AF-X1I6X7-F1
#
_entry.id   AF-X1I6X7-F1
#
_cell.length_a   1.000
_cell.length_b   1.000
_cell.length_c   1.000
_cell.angle_alpha   90.00
_cell.angle_beta   90.00
_cell.angle_gamma   90.00
#
_symmetry.space_group_name_H-M   'P 1'
#
loop_
_entity.id
_entity.type
_entity.pdbx_description
1 polymer ?
#
loop_
_entity_poly.entity_id
_entity_poly.type
_entity_poly.pdbx_seq_one_letter_code
_entity_poly.pdbx_strand_id
1 'polypeptide(L)'
;LLRGELGYAGVTITDCLEMKAIADNFSATEASVMAIEAGSDIVLVSHSLDKQKVAIEAVAKAVKAGRIIEKRINQSVLRILRLKEKRIGLKSPPVSDYRKINKKTEEEIAYEISKAGVTLVKILYDRVAGIPFLDSRAGTQI
;
A
#
# COMPACT_ATOMS: atom_id res chain seq x y z
N LEU A 1 -21.33 3.85 -1.03
CA LEU A 1 -20.42 3.26 -2.02
C LEU A 1 -19.75 1.93 -1.61
N LEU A 2 -18.50 1.88 -1.12
CA LEU A 2 -17.68 0.64 -1.12
C LEU A 2 -18.32 -0.58 -0.45
N ARG A 3 -18.85 -0.42 0.77
CA ARG A 3 -19.50 -1.51 1.52
C ARG A 3 -20.94 -1.78 1.07
N GLY A 4 -21.63 -0.74 0.60
CA GLY A 4 -23.05 -0.80 0.21
C GLY A 4 -23.20 -1.20 -1.26
N GLU A 5 -23.10 -0.22 -2.14
CA GLU A 5 -23.29 -0.38 -3.59
C GLU A 5 -22.30 -1.36 -4.24
N LEU A 6 -21.01 -1.31 -3.88
CA LEU A 6 -20.00 -2.20 -4.47
C LEU A 6 -19.92 -3.56 -3.76
N GLY A 7 -20.61 -3.73 -2.63
CA GLY A 7 -20.65 -4.99 -1.88
C GLY A 7 -19.28 -5.51 -1.41
N TYR A 8 -18.25 -4.66 -1.32
CA TYR A 8 -16.92 -5.11 -0.91
C TYR A 8 -16.97 -5.62 0.53
N ALA A 9 -16.58 -6.87 0.76
CA ALA A 9 -16.63 -7.52 2.08
C ALA A 9 -15.25 -7.77 2.71
N GLY A 10 -14.17 -7.43 2.01
CA GLY A 10 -12.78 -7.60 2.45
C GLY A 10 -12.30 -6.55 3.45
N VAL A 11 -11.00 -6.47 3.72
CA VAL A 11 -10.43 -5.50 4.67
C VAL A 11 -10.22 -4.14 3.99
N THR A 12 -10.64 -3.06 4.64
CA THR A 12 -10.32 -1.69 4.23
C THR A 12 -9.25 -1.08 5.13
N ILE A 13 -8.30 -0.38 4.52
CA ILE A 13 -7.22 0.34 5.21
C ILE A 13 -7.14 1.77 4.67
N THR A 14 -6.88 2.73 5.55
CA THR A 14 -6.59 4.10 5.12
C THR A 14 -5.17 4.19 4.53
N ASP A 15 -4.91 5.21 3.72
CA ASP A 15 -3.53 5.66 3.56
C ASP A 15 -3.02 6.28 4.87
N CYS A 16 -1.74 6.64 4.93
CA CYS A 16 -1.11 7.17 6.12
C CYS A 16 -1.77 8.48 6.57
N LEU A 17 -2.32 8.49 7.80
CA LEU A 17 -2.96 9.69 8.36
C LEU A 17 -1.98 10.81 8.72
N GLU A 18 -0.67 10.56 8.61
CA GLU A 18 0.37 11.59 8.79
C GLU A 18 0.66 12.38 7.50
N MET A 19 0.02 12.03 6.38
CA MET A 19 0.09 12.83 5.16
C MET A 19 -0.51 14.22 5.40
N LYS A 20 0.13 15.25 4.84
CA LYS A 20 -0.29 16.67 5.02
C LYS A 20 -1.77 16.91 4.71
N ALA A 21 -2.30 16.25 3.69
CA ALA A 21 -3.72 16.35 3.33
C ALA A 21 -4.67 16.06 4.51
N ILE A 22 -4.28 15.17 5.42
CA ILE A 22 -5.02 14.86 6.65
C ILE A 22 -4.46 15.65 7.83
N ALA A 23 -3.16 15.60 8.06
CA ALA A 23 -2.51 16.13 9.26
C ALA A 23 -2.64 17.66 9.41
N ASP A 24 -2.78 18.41 8.31
CA ASP A 24 -2.95 19.87 8.37
C ASP A 24 -4.40 20.26 8.72
N ASN A 25 -5.36 19.34 8.59
CA ASN A 25 -6.79 19.60 8.80
C ASN A 25 -7.37 18.88 10.02
N PHE A 26 -6.80 17.75 10.41
CA PHE A 26 -7.29 16.89 11.47
C PHE A 26 -6.15 16.41 12.36
N SER A 27 -6.41 16.38 13.67
CA SER A 27 -5.52 15.70 14.61
C SER A 27 -5.55 14.18 14.36
N ALA A 28 -4.47 13.48 14.71
CA ALA A 28 -4.41 12.02 14.65
C ALA A 28 -5.55 11.36 15.45
N THR A 29 -5.96 11.96 16.57
CA THR A 29 -7.11 11.56 17.39
C THR A 29 -8.39 11.52 16.56
N GLU A 30 -8.79 12.67 16.02
CA GLU A 30 -10.09 12.83 15.35
C GLU A 30 -10.09 12.08 14.00
N ALA A 31 -9.00 12.16 13.24
CA ALA A 31 -8.87 11.45 11.97
C ALA A 31 -9.01 9.93 12.14
N SER A 32 -8.45 9.36 13.22
CA SER A 32 -8.54 7.91 13.49
C SER A 32 -9.96 7.48 13.84
N VAL A 33 -10.67 8.27 14.65
CA VAL A 33 -12.06 8.00 15.04
C VAL A 33 -12.97 8.11 13.81
N MET A 34 -12.87 9.21 13.05
CA MET A 34 -13.64 9.43 11.83
C MET A 34 -13.40 8.32 10.80
N ALA A 35 -12.17 7.84 10.64
CA ALA A 35 -11.87 6.77 9.70
C ALA A 35 -12.60 5.46 10.05
N ILE A 36 -12.68 5.10 11.33
CA ILE A 36 -13.41 3.91 11.77
C ILE A 36 -14.92 4.09 11.61
N GLU A 37 -15.45 5.26 11.98
CA GLU A 37 -16.86 5.63 11.78
C GLU A 37 -17.25 5.53 10.30
N ALA A 38 -16.40 6.01 9.40
CA ALA A 38 -16.59 5.95 7.96
C ALA A 38 -16.55 4.53 7.37
N GLY A 39 -16.08 3.53 8.13
CA GLY A 39 -16.09 2.13 7.70
C GLY A 39 -14.72 1.49 7.46
N SER A 40 -13.61 2.17 7.77
CA SER A 40 -12.27 1.59 7.67
C SER A 40 -12.05 0.50 8.73
N ASP A 41 -11.41 -0.61 8.35
CA ASP A 41 -11.07 -1.67 9.31
C ASP A 41 -9.71 -1.44 9.98
N ILE A 42 -8.76 -0.85 9.23
CA ILE A 42 -7.41 -0.53 9.70
C ILE A 42 -7.13 0.96 9.47
N VAL A 43 -6.60 1.63 10.49
CA VAL A 43 -6.08 2.99 10.41
C VAL A 43 -4.56 2.93 10.32
N LEU A 44 -4.00 3.57 9.29
CA LEU A 44 -2.55 3.57 9.04
C LEU A 44 -1.91 4.84 9.61
N VAL A 45 -1.01 4.67 10.59
CA VAL A 45 -0.15 5.73 11.15
C VAL A 45 1.29 5.23 11.12
N SER A 46 2.08 5.67 10.15
CA SER A 46 3.30 4.95 9.75
C SER A 46 4.59 5.37 10.45
N HIS A 47 4.71 6.60 10.95
CA HIS A 47 6.01 7.17 11.31
C HIS A 47 6.15 7.48 12.80
N SER A 48 5.13 8.09 13.40
CA SER A 48 5.22 8.66 14.75
C SER A 48 4.59 7.74 15.79
N LEU A 49 5.40 7.15 16.67
CA LEU A 49 4.91 6.30 17.77
C LEU A 49 3.91 7.03 18.67
N ASP A 50 4.15 8.30 18.99
CA ASP A 50 3.24 9.07 19.85
C ASP A 50 1.88 9.26 19.19
N LYS A 51 1.84 9.49 17.86
CA LYS A 51 0.57 9.57 17.13
C LYS A 51 -0.13 8.21 17.07
N GLN A 52 0.61 7.10 16.96
CA GLN A 52 0.03 5.76 17.02
C GLN A 52 -0.64 5.51 18.38
N LYS A 53 0.03 5.85 19.49
CA LYS A 53 -0.52 5.73 20.84
C LYS A 53 -1.78 6.58 21.01
N VAL A 54 -1.71 7.85 20.61
CA VAL A 54 -2.84 8.78 20.67
C VAL A 54 -4.04 8.29 19.85
N ALA A 55 -3.80 7.74 18.65
CA ALA A 55 -4.85 7.16 17.81
C ALA A 55 -5.55 5.97 18.50
N ILE A 56 -4.77 5.05 19.10
CA ILE A 56 -5.32 3.89 19.83
C ILE A 56 -6.16 4.35 21.01
N GLU A 57 -5.64 5.28 21.82
CA GLU A 57 -6.35 5.83 22.96
C GLU A 57 -7.63 6.56 22.55
N ALA A 58 -7.59 7.32 21.46
CA ALA A 58 -8.73 8.04 20.91
C ALA A 58 -9.88 7.09 20.56
N VAL A 59 -9.57 6.02 19.81
CA VAL A 59 -10.56 5.00 19.44
C VAL A 59 -11.10 4.29 20.67
N ALA A 60 -10.24 3.91 21.63
CA ALA A 60 -10.69 3.26 22.86
C ALA A 60 -11.63 4.17 23.68
N LYS A 61 -11.32 5.47 23.78
CA LYS A 61 -12.19 6.47 24.43
C LYS A 61 -13.50 6.65 23.67
N ALA A 62 -13.47 6.72 22.34
CA ALA A 62 -14.67 6.85 21.51
C ALA A 62 -15.61 5.63 21.66
N VAL A 63 -15.07 4.42 21.81
CA VAL A 63 -15.87 3.22 22.10
C VAL A 63 -16.49 3.29 23.50
N LYS A 64 -15.69 3.63 24.53
CA LYS A 64 -16.18 3.77 25.91
C LYS A 64 -17.26 4.84 26.06
N ALA A 65 -17.15 5.93 25.28
CA ALA A 65 -18.12 7.00 25.25
C ALA A 65 -19.37 6.69 24.39
N GLY A 66 -19.42 5.54 23.72
CA GLY A 66 -20.55 5.14 22.86
C GLY A 66 -20.57 5.79 21.48
N ARG A 67 -19.59 6.63 21.13
CA ARG A 67 -19.43 7.23 19.80
C ARG A 67 -19.21 6.15 18.73
N ILE A 68 -18.41 5.14 19.06
CA ILE A 68 -18.25 3.93 18.22
C ILE A 68 -18.84 2.74 18.97
N ILE A 69 -19.86 2.10 18.38
CA ILE A 69 -20.41 0.86 18.95
C ILE A 69 -19.37 -0.27 18.90
N GLU A 70 -19.22 -1.04 19.96
CA GLU A 70 -18.22 -2.13 20.03
C GLU A 70 -18.40 -3.17 18.91
N LYS A 71 -19.67 -3.45 18.53
CA LYS A 71 -20.00 -4.31 17.39
C LYS A 71 -19.30 -3.89 16.09
N ARG A 72 -19.10 -2.59 15.87
CA ARG A 72 -18.42 -2.04 14.68
C ARG A 72 -16.93 -2.43 14.67
N ILE A 73 -16.28 -2.40 15.84
CA ILE A 73 -14.89 -2.85 16.02
C ILE A 73 -14.78 -4.35 15.81
N ASN A 74 -15.68 -5.13 16.41
CA ASN A 74 -15.70 -6.59 16.27
C ASN A 74 -15.85 -7.04 14.81
N GLN A 75 -16.65 -6.31 14.01
CA GLN A 75 -16.75 -6.56 12.57
C GLN A 75 -15.42 -6.33 11.84
N SER A 76 -14.70 -5.23 12.14
CA SER A 76 -13.37 -4.98 11.56
C SER A 76 -12.39 -6.09 11.92
N VAL A 77 -12.30 -6.41 13.22
CA VAL A 77 -11.37 -7.43 13.74
C VAL A 77 -11.65 -8.79 13.09
N LEU A 78 -12.91 -9.18 12.93
CA LEU A 78 -13.26 -10.43 12.26
C LEU A 78 -12.79 -10.48 10.80
N ARG A 79 -12.92 -9.38 10.04
CA ARG A 79 -12.39 -9.32 8.66
C ARG A 79 -10.87 -9.45 8.64
N ILE A 80 -10.18 -8.77 9.56
CA ILE A 80 -8.72 -8.82 9.69
C ILE A 80 -8.25 -10.24 10.04
N LEU A 81 -8.90 -10.90 11.01
CA LEU A 81 -8.58 -12.27 11.40
C LEU A 81 -8.83 -13.26 10.26
N ARG A 82 -9.94 -13.12 9.53
CA ARG A 82 -10.20 -13.93 8.32
C ARG A 82 -9.14 -13.72 7.24
N LEU A 83 -8.69 -12.48 7.03
CA LEU A 83 -7.61 -12.18 6.09
C LEU A 83 -6.28 -12.81 6.54
N LYS A 84 -5.93 -12.68 7.83
CA LYS A 84 -4.73 -13.31 8.41
C LYS A 84 -4.77 -14.82 8.26
N GLU A 85 -5.87 -15.46 8.65
CA GLU A 85 -6.04 -16.90 8.49
C GLU A 85 -5.88 -17.33 7.02
N LYS A 86 -6.54 -16.63 6.09
CA LYS A 86 -6.46 -16.93 4.65
C LYS A 86 -5.06 -16.81 4.06
N ARG A 87 -4.23 -15.88 4.56
CA ARG A 87 -2.94 -15.52 3.95
C ARG A 87 -1.74 -16.17 4.62
N ILE A 88 -1.76 -16.25 5.94
CA ILE A 88 -0.59 -16.62 6.74
C ILE A 88 -0.90 -17.65 7.83
N GLY A 89 -2.18 -17.98 8.05
CA GLY A 89 -2.62 -18.81 9.17
C GLY A 89 -2.47 -18.08 10.52
N LEU A 90 -3.39 -18.34 11.46
CA LEU A 90 -3.35 -17.72 12.79
C LEU A 90 -2.43 -18.45 13.77
N LYS A 91 -2.18 -19.75 13.55
CA LYS A 91 -1.43 -20.61 14.50
C LYS A 91 0.07 -20.70 14.20
N SER A 92 0.46 -20.53 12.94
CA SER A 92 1.84 -20.75 12.50
C SER A 92 2.25 -19.63 11.55
N PRO A 93 2.45 -18.39 12.07
CA PRO A 93 2.84 -17.28 11.23
C PRO A 93 4.14 -17.64 10.50
N PRO A 94 4.22 -17.39 9.18
CA PRO A 94 5.36 -17.76 8.38
C PRO A 94 6.59 -16.99 8.88
N VAL A 95 7.67 -17.72 9.12
CA VAL A 95 8.97 -17.11 9.37
C VAL A 95 9.54 -16.69 8.03
N SER A 96 9.83 -15.39 7.88
CA SER A 96 10.48 -14.87 6.69
C SER A 96 11.89 -15.45 6.58
N ASP A 97 12.21 -16.06 5.45
CA ASP A 97 13.56 -16.51 5.13
C ASP A 97 14.08 -15.71 3.93
N TYR A 98 14.87 -14.67 4.20
CA TYR A 98 15.43 -13.79 3.16
C TYR A 98 16.35 -14.53 2.20
N ARG A 99 16.85 -15.72 2.56
CA ARG A 99 17.71 -16.54 1.68
C ARG A 99 16.92 -17.17 0.53
N LYS A 100 15.59 -17.19 0.61
CA LYS A 100 14.71 -17.65 -0.48
C LYS A 100 14.53 -16.61 -1.59
N ILE A 101 15.04 -15.39 -1.41
CA ILE A 101 15.03 -14.35 -2.44
C ILE A 101 15.97 -14.77 -3.56
N ASN A 102 15.44 -14.98 -4.76
CA ASN A 102 16.23 -15.40 -5.92
C ASN A 102 16.64 -14.16 -6.71
N LYS A 103 17.72 -13.51 -6.25
CA LYS A 103 18.20 -12.24 -6.83
C LYS A 103 18.42 -12.31 -8.35
N LYS A 104 18.99 -13.41 -8.86
CA LYS A 104 19.32 -13.53 -10.28
C LYS A 104 18.07 -13.55 -11.16
N THR A 105 17.09 -14.39 -10.82
CA THR A 105 15.84 -14.47 -11.59
C THR A 105 15.01 -13.20 -11.44
N GLU A 106 15.00 -12.58 -10.26
CA GLU A 106 14.29 -11.32 -10.02
C GLU A 106 14.89 -10.14 -10.81
N GLU A 107 16.22 -10.07 -10.93
CA GLU A 107 16.92 -9.06 -11.73
C GLU A 107 16.65 -9.22 -13.23
N GLU A 108 16.68 -10.46 -13.75
CA GLU A 108 16.34 -10.75 -15.15
C GLU A 108 14.91 -10.33 -15.49
N ILE A 109 13.93 -10.65 -14.63
CA ILE A 109 12.54 -10.23 -14.79
C ILE A 109 12.41 -8.71 -14.73
N ALA A 110 13.09 -8.06 -13.77
CA ALA A 110 13.06 -6.60 -13.63
C ALA A 110 13.63 -5.90 -14.88
N TYR A 111 14.70 -6.45 -15.47
CA TYR A 111 15.29 -5.96 -16.70
C TYR A 111 14.32 -6.06 -17.87
N GLU A 112 13.68 -7.22 -18.07
CA GLU A 112 12.73 -7.42 -19.17
C GLU A 112 11.50 -6.52 -19.05
N ILE A 113 10.94 -6.36 -17.84
CA ILE A 113 9.84 -5.43 -17.58
C ILE A 113 10.27 -3.98 -17.86
N SER A 114 11.47 -3.59 -17.41
CA SER A 114 12.00 -2.24 -17.62
C SER A 114 12.17 -1.94 -19.12
N LYS A 115 12.74 -2.88 -19.87
CA LYS A 115 12.92 -2.80 -21.32
C LYS A 115 11.59 -2.69 -22.05
N ALA A 116 10.60 -3.52 -21.69
CA ALA A 116 9.26 -3.49 -22.27
C ALA A 116 8.47 -2.23 -21.92
N GLY A 117 8.75 -1.61 -20.76
CA GLY A 117 8.11 -0.38 -20.32
C GLY A 117 8.61 0.89 -21.01
N VAL A 118 9.77 0.85 -21.69
CA VAL A 118 10.28 2.00 -22.44
C VAL A 118 9.37 2.30 -23.62
N THR A 119 8.79 3.50 -23.62
CA THR A 119 7.98 3.99 -24.74
C THR A 119 8.72 5.13 -25.45
N LEU A 120 9.07 4.91 -26.71
CA LEU A 120 9.65 5.95 -27.54
C LEU A 120 8.57 6.93 -28.01
N VAL A 121 8.51 8.10 -27.38
CA VAL A 121 7.45 9.10 -27.63
C VAL A 121 7.64 9.83 -28.97
N LYS A 122 8.90 10.04 -29.41
CA LYS A 122 9.19 10.79 -30.63
C LYS A 122 10.55 10.42 -31.21
N ILE A 123 10.60 10.28 -32.54
CA ILE A 123 11.85 10.32 -33.32
C ILE A 123 11.72 11.48 -34.33
N LEU A 124 12.69 12.39 -34.35
CA LEU A 124 12.81 13.41 -35.38
C LEU A 124 13.77 12.89 -36.46
N TYR A 125 13.21 12.41 -37.57
CA TYR A 125 13.98 12.06 -38.76
C TYR A 125 14.30 13.33 -39.53
N ASP A 126 15.47 13.91 -39.31
CA ASP A 126 16.01 14.83 -40.33
C ASP A 126 17.53 14.79 -40.49
N ARG A 127 18.32 14.37 -39.48
CA ARG A 127 19.77 14.12 -39.68
C ARG A 127 20.25 13.04 -38.71
N VAL A 128 20.71 11.91 -39.26
CA VAL A 128 21.32 10.75 -38.55
C VAL A 128 20.32 9.78 -37.91
N ALA A 129 20.48 8.48 -38.19
CA ALA A 129 19.71 7.39 -37.60
C ALA A 129 19.79 7.46 -36.06
N GLY A 130 18.68 7.85 -35.42
CA GLY A 130 18.69 8.24 -34.01
C GLY A 130 18.79 7.06 -33.05
N ILE A 131 18.00 5.98 -33.24
CA ILE A 131 17.95 4.82 -32.35
C ILE A 131 17.77 3.53 -33.18
N PRO A 132 18.52 2.44 -32.91
CA PRO A 132 19.63 2.39 -31.96
C PRO A 132 20.78 3.28 -32.42
N PHE A 133 21.47 3.92 -31.47
CA PHE A 133 22.66 4.71 -31.78
C PHE A 133 23.71 3.77 -32.39
N LEU A 134 24.05 4.01 -33.66
CA LEU A 134 25.13 3.29 -34.33
C LEU A 134 26.42 4.09 -34.13
N ASP A 135 27.43 3.50 -33.49
CA ASP A 135 28.77 4.12 -33.39
C ASP A 135 29.51 3.98 -34.72
N SER A 136 29.79 5.10 -35.39
CA SER A 136 30.53 5.14 -36.66
C SER A 136 32.02 4.76 -36.52
N ARG A 137 32.53 4.54 -35.30
CA ARG A 137 33.90 4.03 -35.05
C ARG A 137 33.97 2.51 -34.87
N ALA A 138 32.84 1.83 -34.72
CA ALA A 138 32.79 0.37 -34.69
C ALA A 138 32.77 -0.17 -36.13
N GLY A 139 33.91 -0.11 -36.80
CA GLY A 139 34.15 -0.92 -37.99
C GLY A 139 34.21 -2.40 -37.62
N THR A 140 33.06 -3.06 -37.55
CA THR A 140 33.01 -4.52 -37.46
C THR A 140 31.86 -5.04 -38.31
N GLN A 141 32.23 -5.86 -39.29
CA GLN A 141 31.40 -6.61 -40.21
C GLN A 141 30.32 -7.42 -39.46
N ILE A 142 29.10 -7.38 -39.98
CA ILE A 142 28.18 -8.53 -39.96
C ILE A 142 28.60 -9.44 -41.12
#